data_AF-A0A2H0B9Q1-F1
#
_entry.id   AF-A0A2H0B9Q1-F1
#
_cell.length_a   1.000
_cell.length_b   1.000
_cell.length_c   1.000
_cell.angle_alpha   90.00
_cell.angle_beta   90.00
_cell.angle_gamma   90.00
#
_symmetry.space_group_name_H-M   'P 1'
#
loop_
_entity.id
_entity.type
_entity.pdbx_description
1 polymer ?
#
loop_
_entity_poly.entity_id
_entity_poly.type
_entity_poly.pdbx_seq_one_letter_code
_entity_poly.pdbx_strand_id
1 'polypeptide(L)'
;MRHRKKVNHLSRTSPHRKALLANMATSLIIHKGIVTTLAKAKALKTYIEPLINRSKEDSTHNRRLVFSYLNNKNAVSELFRNISIKVAKRHGGYTRILRIANRNGDNAQLCRFELVDYNENMLATKSEIKQKVAGTRRGTTRKKKLPVASQVEGGVITEKTKAVKAHEETPKEEPKEEPIVEQTSKDTELNN
;
A
#
# COMPACT_ATOMS: atom_id res chain seq x y z
N MET A 1 -16.39 -35.65 -8.33
CA MET A 1 -16.34 -34.24 -8.79
C MET A 1 -15.99 -33.27 -7.65
N ARG A 2 -15.72 -31.99 -7.91
CA ARG A 2 -15.31 -30.97 -6.89
C ARG A 2 -16.37 -29.88 -6.62
N HIS A 3 -17.65 -30.22 -6.58
CA HIS A 3 -18.75 -29.25 -6.35
C HIS A 3 -18.56 -28.44 -5.05
N ARG A 4 -18.98 -27.16 -5.07
CA ARG A 4 -18.96 -26.21 -3.93
C ARG A 4 -17.58 -25.95 -3.30
N LYS A 5 -16.47 -26.55 -3.76
CA LYS A 5 -15.11 -26.36 -3.20
C LYS A 5 -14.48 -25.01 -3.60
N LYS A 6 -14.92 -23.92 -2.95
CA LYS A 6 -14.45 -22.53 -3.17
C LYS A 6 -13.01 -22.25 -2.72
N VAL A 7 -12.37 -23.16 -1.97
CA VAL A 7 -11.02 -22.93 -1.38
C VAL A 7 -9.92 -23.41 -2.34
N ASN A 8 -9.10 -22.49 -2.86
CA ASN A 8 -7.88 -22.85 -3.58
C ASN A 8 -6.82 -23.42 -2.60
N HIS A 9 -6.30 -24.61 -2.92
CA HIS A 9 -5.33 -25.35 -2.10
C HIS A 9 -3.85 -24.98 -2.40
N LEU A 10 -3.57 -24.24 -3.49
CA LEU A 10 -2.22 -23.77 -3.87
C LEU A 10 -1.16 -24.89 -3.95
N SER A 11 -1.57 -26.08 -4.38
CA SER A 11 -0.76 -27.31 -4.46
C SER A 11 0.01 -27.63 -3.17
N ARG A 12 -0.65 -27.46 -2.01
CA ARG A 12 -0.08 -27.64 -0.67
C ARG A 12 -1.02 -28.41 0.25
N THR A 13 -0.43 -29.07 1.24
CA THR A 13 -1.15 -29.61 2.40
C THR A 13 -1.75 -28.48 3.25
N SER A 14 -2.76 -28.80 4.07
CA SER A 14 -3.43 -27.83 4.94
C SER A 14 -2.48 -27.00 5.84
N PRO A 15 -1.53 -27.58 6.60
CA PRO A 15 -0.62 -26.80 7.45
C PRO A 15 0.32 -25.88 6.63
N HIS A 16 0.98 -26.39 5.59
CA HIS A 16 1.84 -25.58 4.73
C HIS A 16 1.05 -24.44 4.04
N ARG A 17 -0.20 -24.68 3.64
CA ARG A 17 -1.09 -23.63 3.11
C ARG A 17 -1.41 -22.56 4.17
N LYS A 18 -1.65 -22.93 5.43
CA LYS A 18 -1.88 -21.97 6.53
C LYS A 18 -0.62 -21.11 6.76
N ALA A 19 0.55 -21.74 6.91
CA ALA A 19 1.83 -21.04 7.11
C ALA A 19 2.17 -20.09 5.95
N LEU A 20 1.98 -20.52 4.69
CA LEU A 20 2.19 -19.66 3.52
C LEU A 20 1.32 -18.39 3.57
N LEU A 21 0.05 -18.51 3.97
CA LEU A 21 -0.87 -17.36 4.05
C LEU A 21 -0.50 -16.42 5.21
N ALA A 22 -0.14 -16.96 6.39
CA ALA A 22 0.31 -16.18 7.53
C ALA A 22 1.60 -15.39 7.21
N ASN A 23 2.56 -16.02 6.54
CA ASN A 23 3.82 -15.39 6.15
C ASN A 23 3.59 -14.28 5.10
N MET A 24 2.83 -14.56 4.03
CA MET A 24 2.53 -13.52 3.03
C MET A 24 1.69 -12.36 3.59
N ALA A 25 0.78 -12.63 4.54
CA ALA A 25 0.04 -11.59 5.25
C ALA A 25 0.95 -10.72 6.12
N THR A 26 1.88 -11.34 6.85
CA THR A 26 2.91 -10.67 7.66
C THR A 26 3.77 -9.75 6.79
N SER A 27 4.30 -10.24 5.65
CA SER A 27 5.06 -9.41 4.70
C SER A 27 4.24 -8.26 4.12
N LEU A 28 2.95 -8.48 3.80
CA LEU A 28 2.06 -7.43 3.29
C LEU A 28 1.80 -6.33 4.32
N ILE A 29 1.61 -6.70 5.59
CA ILE A 29 1.39 -5.75 6.68
C ILE A 29 2.63 -4.88 6.92
N ILE A 30 3.82 -5.48 6.88
CA ILE A 30 5.09 -4.76 7.07
C ILE A 30 5.37 -3.86 5.86
N HIS A 31 5.49 -4.41 4.65
CA HIS A 31 5.97 -3.68 3.47
C HIS A 31 4.86 -2.95 2.67
N LYS A 32 3.60 -3.00 3.12
CA LYS A 32 2.38 -2.43 2.50
C LYS A 32 2.01 -2.97 1.10
N GLY A 33 2.94 -3.62 0.41
CA GLY A 33 2.69 -4.37 -0.81
C GLY A 33 3.78 -5.41 -1.10
N ILE A 34 3.41 -6.50 -1.75
CA ILE A 34 4.29 -7.62 -2.15
C ILE A 34 4.06 -8.00 -3.62
N VAL A 35 5.05 -8.62 -4.28
CA VAL A 35 4.87 -9.24 -5.60
C VAL A 35 4.71 -10.75 -5.41
N THR A 36 3.68 -11.34 -6.02
CA THR A 36 3.39 -12.78 -5.90
C THR A 36 2.57 -13.28 -7.10
N THR A 37 2.31 -14.59 -7.20
CA THR A 37 1.49 -15.13 -8.30
C THR A 37 0.01 -14.86 -8.10
N LEU A 38 -0.74 -14.68 -9.20
CA LEU A 38 -2.16 -14.32 -9.20
C LEU A 38 -3.02 -15.27 -8.33
N ALA A 39 -2.69 -16.56 -8.34
CA ALA A 39 -3.37 -17.56 -7.52
C ALA A 39 -3.13 -17.37 -6.01
N LYS A 40 -1.89 -17.04 -5.61
CA LYS A 40 -1.53 -16.72 -4.22
C LYS A 40 -2.22 -15.45 -3.75
N ALA A 41 -2.20 -14.37 -4.54
CA ALA A 41 -2.84 -13.10 -4.18
C ALA A 41 -4.36 -13.24 -4.03
N LYS A 42 -5.04 -13.96 -4.94
CA LYS A 42 -6.48 -14.24 -4.81
C LYS A 42 -6.83 -15.02 -3.54
N ALA A 43 -6.01 -15.99 -3.13
CA ALA A 43 -6.19 -16.73 -1.89
C ALA A 43 -5.86 -15.88 -0.63
N LEU A 44 -4.85 -15.01 -0.72
CA LEU A 44 -4.45 -14.11 0.35
C LEU A 44 -5.51 -13.04 0.62
N LYS A 45 -6.18 -12.51 -0.40
CA LYS A 45 -7.28 -11.53 -0.25
C LYS A 45 -8.35 -12.02 0.72
N THR A 46 -8.87 -13.24 0.52
CA THR A 46 -9.89 -13.84 1.40
C THR A 46 -9.40 -14.07 2.83
N TYR A 47 -8.09 -14.21 3.03
CA TYR A 47 -7.48 -14.42 4.35
C TYR A 47 -7.21 -13.09 5.10
N ILE A 48 -6.76 -12.05 4.39
CA ILE A 48 -6.29 -10.80 5.02
C ILE A 48 -7.37 -9.74 5.22
N GLU A 49 -8.38 -9.65 4.34
CA GLU A 49 -9.42 -8.62 4.47
C GLU A 49 -10.26 -8.73 5.75
N PRO A 50 -10.60 -9.92 6.28
CA PRO A 50 -11.22 -10.06 7.59
C PRO A 50 -10.33 -9.56 8.74
N LEU A 51 -9.01 -9.78 8.67
CA LEU A 51 -8.06 -9.34 9.70
C LEU A 51 -7.91 -7.81 9.72
N ILE A 52 -7.81 -7.18 8.54
CA ILE A 52 -7.79 -5.71 8.41
C ILE A 52 -9.13 -5.09 8.87
N ASN A 53 -10.25 -5.79 8.65
CA ASN A 53 -11.54 -5.34 9.17
C ASN A 53 -11.56 -5.38 10.71
N ARG A 54 -11.05 -6.47 11.30
CA ARG A 54 -11.03 -6.69 12.76
C ARG A 54 -10.07 -5.73 13.48
N SER A 55 -9.01 -5.25 12.82
CA SER A 55 -8.06 -4.28 13.41
C SER A 55 -8.55 -2.83 13.46
N LYS A 56 -9.76 -2.52 12.97
CA LYS A 56 -10.37 -1.19 13.15
C LYS A 56 -10.83 -0.94 14.58
N GLU A 57 -11.26 -2.00 15.26
CA GLU A 57 -11.65 -1.99 16.67
C GLU A 57 -10.45 -2.48 17.48
N ASP A 58 -9.73 -1.58 18.14
CA ASP A 58 -8.65 -1.99 19.02
C ASP A 58 -9.21 -2.57 20.33
N SER A 59 -9.10 -3.88 20.48
CA SER A 59 -9.44 -4.59 21.71
C SER A 59 -8.49 -5.76 21.95
N THR A 60 -8.32 -6.13 23.22
CA THR A 60 -7.48 -7.26 23.63
C THR A 60 -7.91 -8.58 22.96
N HIS A 61 -9.22 -8.80 22.81
CA HIS A 61 -9.79 -9.92 22.08
C HIS A 61 -9.43 -9.89 20.60
N ASN A 62 -9.61 -8.74 19.92
CA ASN A 62 -9.28 -8.60 18.50
C ASN A 62 -7.78 -8.80 18.24
N ARG A 63 -6.90 -8.26 19.11
CA ARG A 63 -5.45 -8.49 19.03
C ARG A 63 -5.07 -9.96 19.23
N ARG A 64 -5.67 -10.66 20.22
CA ARG A 64 -5.45 -12.10 20.45
C ARG A 64 -5.90 -12.94 19.25
N LEU A 65 -7.05 -12.63 18.66
CA LEU A 65 -7.53 -13.30 17.44
C LEU A 65 -6.57 -13.08 16.26
N VAL A 66 -6.20 -11.85 15.93
CA VAL A 66 -5.29 -11.60 14.80
C VAL A 66 -3.91 -12.23 15.03
N PHE A 67 -3.43 -12.26 16.28
CA PHE A 67 -2.18 -12.92 16.63
C PHE A 67 -2.21 -14.43 16.33
N SER A 68 -3.30 -15.16 16.59
CA SER A 68 -3.36 -16.61 16.29
C SER A 68 -3.45 -16.95 14.80
N TYR A 69 -3.71 -15.95 13.94
CA TYR A 69 -3.57 -16.09 12.48
C TYR A 69 -2.15 -15.79 11.99
N LEU A 70 -1.53 -14.69 12.46
CA LEU A 70 -0.25 -14.20 11.95
C LEU A 70 0.99 -14.74 12.68
N ASN A 71 0.85 -15.11 13.96
CA ASN A 71 1.92 -15.53 14.88
C ASN A 71 3.12 -14.56 14.99
N ASN A 72 2.95 -13.29 14.58
CA ASN A 72 4.01 -12.29 14.54
C ASN A 72 3.60 -11.02 15.32
N LYS A 73 4.32 -10.71 16.41
CA LYS A 73 4.03 -9.56 17.29
C LYS A 73 4.16 -8.22 16.55
N ASN A 74 5.17 -8.08 15.69
CA ASN A 74 5.49 -6.82 15.00
C ASN A 74 4.41 -6.48 13.97
N ALA A 75 3.96 -7.47 13.18
CA ALA A 75 2.85 -7.28 12.25
C ALA A 75 1.52 -6.97 12.97
N VAL A 76 1.22 -7.60 14.11
CA VAL A 76 0.02 -7.24 14.90
C VAL A 76 0.13 -5.80 15.42
N SER A 77 1.30 -5.38 15.89
CA SER A 77 1.54 -3.99 16.33
C SER A 77 1.31 -2.99 15.20
N GLU A 78 1.92 -3.24 14.04
CA GLU A 78 1.85 -2.39 12.84
C GLU A 78 0.42 -2.29 12.26
N LEU A 79 -0.31 -3.41 12.27
CA LEU A 79 -1.69 -3.46 11.78
C LEU A 79 -2.64 -2.60 12.65
N PHE A 80 -2.53 -2.71 13.97
CA PHE A 80 -3.42 -1.98 14.89
C PHE A 80 -2.98 -0.53 15.17
N ARG A 81 -1.71 -0.17 14.99
CA ARG A 81 -1.21 1.20 15.17
C ARG A 81 -1.37 2.06 13.91
N ASN A 82 -0.91 1.58 12.76
CA ASN A 82 -0.74 2.41 11.57
C ASN A 82 -1.79 2.13 10.48
N ILE A 83 -2.03 0.85 10.18
CA ILE A 83 -2.93 0.45 9.07
C ILE A 83 -4.39 0.71 9.44
N SER A 84 -4.80 0.33 10.66
CA SER A 84 -6.12 0.58 11.23
C SER A 84 -6.61 2.02 10.99
N ILE A 85 -5.78 3.01 11.32
CA ILE A 85 -6.08 4.44 11.25
C ILE A 85 -6.24 4.90 9.79
N LYS A 86 -5.29 4.59 8.90
CA LYS A 86 -5.40 4.94 7.46
C LYS A 86 -6.63 4.29 6.80
N VAL A 87 -7.01 3.09 7.24
CA VAL A 87 -8.05 2.25 6.60
C VAL A 87 -9.44 2.38 7.24
N ALA A 88 -9.56 3.03 8.40
CA ALA A 88 -10.80 3.14 9.19
C ALA A 88 -12.04 3.54 8.36
N LYS A 89 -11.92 4.56 7.51
CA LYS A 89 -13.03 5.15 6.71
C LYS A 89 -13.49 4.29 5.52
N ARG A 90 -12.80 3.19 5.18
CA ARG A 90 -13.09 2.36 3.99
C ARG A 90 -13.98 1.18 4.35
N HIS A 91 -15.15 1.03 3.74
CA HIS A 91 -16.04 -0.12 3.98
C HIS A 91 -15.68 -1.31 3.07
N GLY A 92 -14.63 -2.05 3.42
CA GLY A 92 -14.15 -3.22 2.67
C GLY A 92 -13.30 -2.90 1.44
N GLY A 93 -12.78 -3.94 0.77
CA GLY A 93 -11.89 -3.80 -0.39
C GLY A 93 -10.55 -3.14 -0.04
N TYR A 94 -9.94 -3.60 1.06
CA TYR A 94 -8.70 -3.06 1.63
C TYR A 94 -7.45 -3.34 0.77
N THR A 95 -7.55 -4.34 -0.11
CA THR A 95 -6.42 -4.81 -0.93
C THR A 95 -6.70 -4.72 -2.43
N ARG A 96 -5.67 -4.35 -3.19
CA ARG A 96 -5.67 -4.31 -4.66
C ARG A 96 -4.76 -5.39 -5.23
N ILE A 97 -5.19 -6.03 -6.31
CA ILE A 97 -4.37 -6.91 -7.16
C ILE A 97 -4.10 -6.16 -8.47
N LEU A 98 -2.85 -5.77 -8.72
CA LEU A 98 -2.40 -5.22 -10.01
C LEU A 98 -1.62 -6.30 -10.75
N ARG A 99 -2.03 -6.68 -11.96
CA ARG A 99 -1.33 -7.68 -12.77
C ARG A 99 -0.03 -7.08 -13.30
N ILE A 100 1.02 -7.91 -13.34
CA ILE A 100 2.33 -7.59 -13.93
C ILE A 100 2.56 -8.58 -15.09
N ALA A 101 3.59 -8.37 -15.91
CA ALA A 101 4.10 -9.36 -16.84
C ALA A 101 4.29 -10.74 -16.17
N ASN A 102 4.20 -11.81 -16.97
CA ASN A 102 4.43 -13.16 -16.48
C ASN A 102 5.92 -13.36 -16.16
N ARG A 103 6.22 -14.28 -15.25
CA ARG A 103 7.60 -14.61 -14.86
C ARG A 103 8.32 -15.40 -15.97
N ASN A 104 9.52 -14.97 -16.34
CA ASN A 104 10.42 -15.69 -17.23
C ASN A 104 10.73 -17.10 -16.66
N GLY A 105 10.86 -18.10 -17.53
CA GLY A 105 11.02 -19.51 -17.14
C GLY A 105 9.68 -20.23 -17.02
N ASP A 106 8.94 -20.04 -15.93
CA ASP A 106 7.69 -20.79 -15.67
C ASP A 106 6.39 -20.14 -16.20
N ASN A 107 6.50 -18.99 -16.87
CA ASN A 107 5.39 -18.19 -17.42
C ASN A 107 4.28 -17.88 -16.40
N ALA A 108 4.61 -17.88 -15.09
CA ALA A 108 3.61 -17.70 -14.06
C ALA A 108 3.08 -16.25 -14.02
N GLN A 109 1.75 -16.10 -14.04
CA GLN A 109 1.09 -14.80 -13.96
C GLN A 109 1.39 -14.11 -12.62
N LEU A 110 2.19 -13.05 -12.65
CA LEU A 110 2.54 -12.25 -11.48
C LEU A 110 1.55 -11.11 -11.23
N CYS A 111 1.56 -10.61 -10.00
CA CYS A 111 0.83 -9.41 -9.59
C CYS A 111 1.51 -8.73 -8.39
N ARG A 112 1.39 -7.40 -8.33
CA ARG A 112 1.56 -6.64 -7.08
C ARG A 112 0.26 -6.77 -6.28
N PHE A 113 0.38 -7.13 -5.02
CA PHE A 113 -0.71 -7.14 -4.06
C PHE A 113 -0.40 -6.08 -3.00
N GLU A 114 -1.28 -5.09 -2.84
CA GLU A 114 -1.00 -3.87 -2.07
C GLU A 114 -2.21 -3.41 -1.24
N LEU A 115 -1.94 -2.66 -0.16
CA LEU A 115 -2.95 -1.94 0.61
C LEU A 115 -3.38 -0.67 -0.15
N VAL A 116 -4.68 -0.49 -0.37
CA VAL A 116 -5.20 0.59 -1.22
C VAL A 116 -4.84 1.99 -0.72
N ASP A 117 -4.87 2.19 0.60
CA ASP A 117 -4.69 3.50 1.26
C ASP A 117 -3.21 3.82 1.58
N TYR A 118 -2.27 3.04 1.03
CA TYR A 118 -0.81 3.27 1.11
C TYR A 118 -0.15 3.52 -0.26
N ASN A 119 -0.90 3.50 -1.37
CA ASN A 119 -0.37 3.82 -2.70
C ASN A 119 -0.61 5.30 -3.01
N GLU A 120 0.32 6.16 -2.59
CA GLU A 120 0.16 7.61 -2.56
C GLU A 120 0.07 8.23 -3.97
N ASN A 121 0.84 7.71 -4.94
CA ASN A 121 0.75 8.09 -6.36
C ASN A 121 -0.65 7.87 -6.96
N MET A 122 -1.35 6.81 -6.52
CA MET A 122 -2.72 6.48 -6.95
C MET A 122 -3.80 7.19 -6.12
N LEU A 123 -3.43 7.89 -5.05
CA LEU A 123 -4.31 8.78 -4.28
C LEU A 123 -4.26 10.20 -4.84
N ALA A 124 -3.06 10.74 -5.09
CA ALA A 124 -2.84 12.08 -5.63
C ALA A 124 -3.61 12.33 -6.94
N THR A 125 -3.41 11.45 -7.92
CA THR A 125 -4.09 11.46 -9.23
C THR A 125 -5.62 11.40 -9.11
N LYS A 126 -6.16 10.72 -8.09
CA LYS A 126 -7.61 10.67 -7.85
C LYS A 126 -8.16 11.99 -7.28
N SER A 127 -7.40 12.72 -6.47
CA SER A 127 -7.75 14.08 -6.02
C SER A 127 -7.84 15.03 -7.21
N GLU A 128 -6.84 15.02 -8.09
CA GLU A 128 -6.82 15.88 -9.28
C GLU A 128 -8.01 15.61 -10.21
N ILE A 129 -8.32 14.34 -10.49
CA ILE A 129 -9.47 13.97 -11.32
C ILE A 129 -10.77 14.46 -10.67
N LYS A 130 -10.91 14.34 -9.34
CA LYS A 130 -12.09 14.87 -8.62
C LYS A 130 -12.20 16.39 -8.72
N GLN A 131 -11.08 17.12 -8.68
CA GLN A 131 -11.06 18.58 -8.87
C GLN A 131 -11.40 18.97 -10.32
N LYS A 132 -10.80 18.30 -11.31
CA LYS A 132 -11.05 18.53 -12.75
C LYS A 132 -12.52 18.26 -13.14
N VAL A 133 -13.16 17.23 -12.56
CA VAL A 133 -14.60 16.92 -12.76
C VAL A 133 -15.53 17.86 -11.98
N ALA A 134 -15.08 18.45 -10.88
CA ALA A 134 -15.85 19.49 -10.17
C ALA A 134 -15.85 20.82 -10.96
N GLY A 135 -14.71 21.19 -11.57
CA GLY A 135 -14.57 22.40 -12.38
C GLY A 135 -15.45 22.39 -13.65
N THR A 136 -15.57 21.25 -14.32
CA THR A 136 -16.33 21.12 -15.59
C THR A 136 -17.86 21.08 -15.44
N ARG A 137 -18.41 21.29 -14.24
CA ARG A 137 -19.86 21.31 -13.97
C ARG A 137 -20.47 22.71 -13.77
N ARG A 138 -19.74 23.80 -14.05
CA ARG A 138 -20.30 25.16 -14.17
C ARG A 138 -20.25 25.62 -15.64
N GLY A 139 -21.35 25.46 -16.38
CA GLY A 139 -21.33 25.77 -17.83
C GLY A 139 -22.63 25.73 -18.63
N THR A 140 -23.83 25.74 -18.02
CA THR A 140 -25.12 25.57 -18.75
C THR A 140 -26.21 26.61 -18.47
N THR A 141 -25.84 27.84 -18.09
CA THR A 141 -26.79 28.94 -17.80
C THR A 141 -26.43 30.29 -18.45
N ARG A 142 -26.31 30.34 -19.79
CA ARG A 142 -26.44 31.63 -20.53
C ARG A 142 -26.88 31.51 -22.00
N LYS A 143 -28.20 31.56 -22.21
CA LYS A 143 -28.91 32.07 -23.39
C LYS A 143 -30.17 32.79 -22.86
N LYS A 144 -30.64 33.93 -23.38
CA LYS A 144 -30.11 34.89 -24.38
C LYS A 144 -30.94 36.19 -24.26
N LYS A 145 -30.32 37.35 -24.04
CA LYS A 145 -30.83 38.69 -24.41
C LYS A 145 -29.75 39.77 -24.24
N LEU A 146 -29.72 40.74 -25.18
CA LEU A 146 -29.04 42.04 -25.07
C LEU A 146 -30.09 43.09 -24.63
N PRO A 147 -29.72 44.25 -24.06
CA PRO A 147 -29.22 45.41 -24.83
C PRO A 147 -27.70 45.68 -24.61
N VAL A 148 -26.92 46.23 -25.56
CA VAL A 148 -26.81 47.61 -26.12
C VAL A 148 -25.97 48.57 -25.26
N ALA A 149 -24.83 48.95 -25.83
CA ALA A 149 -23.97 50.14 -25.67
C ALA A 149 -23.89 50.91 -24.32
N SER A 150 -22.68 50.97 -23.78
CA SER A 150 -21.94 52.25 -23.65
C SER A 150 -20.43 52.00 -23.81
N GLN A 151 -19.65 53.05 -24.09
CA GLN A 151 -18.19 53.00 -24.23
C GLN A 151 -17.52 53.74 -23.06
N VAL A 152 -16.32 53.30 -22.65
CA VAL A 152 -15.14 54.18 -22.44
C VAL A 152 -13.84 53.35 -22.43
N GLU A 153 -12.85 53.89 -23.12
CA GLU A 153 -11.38 53.89 -22.99
C GLU A 153 -10.60 52.88 -22.10
N GLY A 154 -9.29 52.77 -22.39
CA GLY A 154 -8.28 52.27 -21.44
C GLY A 154 -7.50 51.04 -21.89
N GLY A 155 -6.58 51.19 -22.85
CA GLY A 155 -5.57 50.16 -23.16
C GLY A 155 -4.15 50.68 -22.93
N VAL A 156 -3.22 49.80 -22.56
CA VAL A 156 -1.79 49.82 -22.95
C VAL A 156 -1.06 48.54 -22.47
N ILE A 157 -0.44 47.84 -23.44
CA ILE A 157 0.90 47.19 -23.45
C ILE A 157 1.67 47.21 -22.09
N THR A 158 2.29 46.14 -21.56
CA THR A 158 3.43 45.39 -22.14
C THR A 158 3.71 43.99 -21.53
N GLU A 159 4.09 43.05 -22.41
CA GLU A 159 5.30 42.17 -22.41
C GLU A 159 5.73 41.36 -21.15
N LYS A 160 5.87 40.02 -21.25
CA LYS A 160 7.10 39.19 -21.49
C LYS A 160 8.17 39.21 -20.37
N THR A 161 8.96 38.16 -20.06
CA THR A 161 8.94 36.66 -20.17
C THR A 161 10.21 36.11 -19.48
N LYS A 162 10.20 34.84 -18.99
CA LYS A 162 11.37 34.00 -18.59
C LYS A 162 12.09 34.46 -17.29
N ALA A 163 12.46 33.61 -16.33
CA ALA A 163 13.33 32.39 -16.33
C ALA A 163 14.81 32.73 -16.53
N VAL A 164 15.76 32.28 -15.68
CA VAL A 164 16.42 30.93 -15.58
C VAL A 164 17.13 30.88 -14.18
N LYS A 165 17.11 29.78 -13.39
CA LYS A 165 18.07 28.65 -13.29
C LYS A 165 19.56 29.08 -13.06
N ALA A 166 20.46 28.36 -12.37
CA ALA A 166 20.48 27.01 -11.74
C ALA A 166 21.59 26.94 -10.63
N HIS A 167 21.76 25.76 -9.98
CA HIS A 167 22.98 25.08 -9.41
C HIS A 167 24.25 25.87 -8.94
N GLU A 168 25.22 25.32 -8.19
CA GLU A 168 25.65 23.93 -7.85
C GLU A 168 26.07 23.89 -6.33
N GLU A 169 26.73 22.93 -5.65
CA GLU A 169 27.43 21.65 -5.93
C GLU A 169 27.41 20.74 -4.66
N THR A 170 28.29 19.72 -4.53
CA THR A 170 28.40 18.77 -3.39
C THR A 170 29.79 18.11 -3.30
N PRO A 171 30.37 17.97 -2.08
CA PRO A 171 30.90 16.64 -1.67
C PRO A 171 30.63 16.30 -0.18
N LYS A 172 30.49 15.05 0.33
CA LYS A 172 30.75 13.64 -0.09
C LYS A 172 32.03 13.02 0.53
N GLU A 173 31.90 12.29 1.66
CA GLU A 173 32.78 11.15 2.01
C GLU A 173 32.21 10.20 3.10
N GLU A 174 32.57 8.91 3.00
CA GLU A 174 32.27 7.72 3.87
C GLU A 174 33.10 6.54 3.26
N PRO A 175 33.30 5.34 3.88
CA PRO A 175 33.13 4.87 5.26
C PRO A 175 34.41 4.14 5.81
N LYS A 176 34.36 3.47 6.98
CA LYS A 176 35.24 2.34 7.36
C LYS A 176 34.52 1.31 8.25
N GLU A 177 34.96 0.04 8.20
CA GLU A 177 34.34 -1.13 8.86
C GLU A 177 35.11 -1.63 10.11
N GLU A 178 34.68 -2.78 10.63
CA GLU A 178 35.01 -3.43 11.92
C GLU A 178 36.46 -3.96 12.06
N PRO A 179 36.81 -4.59 13.21
CA PRO A 179 36.57 -6.05 13.31
C PRO A 179 36.06 -6.56 14.67
N ILE A 180 35.42 -7.72 14.62
CA ILE A 180 35.04 -8.57 15.76
C ILE A 180 36.28 -9.38 16.24
N VAL A 181 36.38 -9.64 17.55
CA VAL A 181 37.34 -10.63 18.10
C VAL A 181 36.61 -11.63 19.00
N GLU A 182 36.88 -12.91 18.75
CA GLU A 182 36.39 -14.08 19.47
C GLU A 182 37.49 -14.62 20.41
N GLN A 183 37.15 -14.95 21.67
CA GLN A 183 37.82 -15.81 22.67
C GLN A 183 37.23 -15.49 24.06
N THR A 184 37.13 -16.39 25.05
CA THR A 184 37.39 -17.85 25.14
C THR A 184 36.42 -18.46 26.14
N SER A 185 36.18 -19.77 26.04
CA SER A 185 35.57 -20.58 27.10
C SER A 185 36.48 -20.72 28.34
N LYS A 186 35.91 -20.59 29.55
CA LYS A 186 36.20 -21.43 30.73
C LYS A 186 35.31 -21.05 31.93
N ASP A 187 35.19 -22.01 32.86
CA ASP A 187 34.64 -21.93 34.22
C ASP A 187 33.12 -21.60 34.33
N THR A 188 32.34 -22.15 35.27
CA THR A 188 32.66 -23.02 36.42
C THR A 188 31.60 -24.11 36.62
N GLU A 189 31.97 -25.22 37.26
CA GLU A 189 31.04 -26.24 37.79
C GLU A 189 30.50 -25.85 39.20
N LEU A 190 29.50 -26.59 39.73
CA LEU A 190 28.84 -26.43 41.05
C LEU A 190 28.01 -25.12 41.19
N ASN A 191 26.79 -25.08 41.77
CA ASN A 191 26.04 -25.98 42.66
C ASN A 191 24.51 -25.77 42.51
N ASN A 192 23.73 -26.75 42.98
CA ASN A 192 22.30 -26.73 43.34
C ASN A 192 21.29 -26.20 42.29
#